data_AF-A0A3L7PJN9-F1
#
_entry.id   AF-A0A3L7PJN9-F1
#
_cell.length_a   1.000
_cell.length_b   1.000
_cell.length_c   1.000
_cell.angle_alpha   90.00
_cell.angle_beta   90.00
_cell.angle_gamma   90.00
#
_symmetry.space_group_name_H-M   'P 1'
#
loop_
_entity.id
_entity.type
_entity.pdbx_description
1 polymer ?
#
loop_
_entity_poly.entity_id
_entity_poly.type
_entity_poly.pdbx_seq_one_letter_code
_entity_poly.pdbx_strand_id
1 'polypeptide(L)'
;MGLWPATVELLLFPTVVSAVVAQQIRDPQAGRFTAKALISGGGSSREDFERLFVNQFRCRLIYFRFAQPTKSARDRTELASMEFVPTFSDGEGSTAARPISGQSISLEAQLAPTPGGNFTFGLGIGVAVIVEQKTTTPLALPANNQSAFVRLERIDLSFEGWRIG
;
A
#
# COMPACT_ATOMS: atom_id res chain seq x y z
N MET A 1 35.32 31.17 17.45
CA MET A 1 34.06 30.40 17.38
C MET A 1 33.85 30.00 15.92
N GLY A 2 34.23 28.78 15.54
CA GLY A 2 34.00 28.27 14.19
C GLY A 2 32.79 27.35 14.21
N LEU A 3 31.69 27.78 13.58
CA LEU A 3 30.55 26.92 13.27
C LEU A 3 30.96 26.09 12.05
N TRP A 4 31.28 24.82 12.27
CA TRP A 4 31.41 23.86 11.17
C TRP A 4 30.01 23.58 10.62
N PRO A 5 29.75 23.68 9.31
CA PRO A 5 28.49 23.22 8.77
C PRO A 5 28.43 21.70 8.94
N ALA A 6 27.43 21.20 9.66
CA ALA A 6 27.15 19.78 9.73
C ALA A 6 26.95 19.25 8.31
N THR A 7 27.84 18.39 7.84
CA THR A 7 27.68 17.74 6.54
C THR A 7 26.57 16.71 6.69
N VAL A 8 25.41 16.98 6.09
CA VAL A 8 24.30 16.02 6.03
C VAL A 8 24.64 15.03 4.92
N GLU A 9 25.03 13.83 5.30
CA GLU A 9 25.18 12.71 4.37
C GLU A 9 23.79 12.36 3.81
N LEU A 10 23.68 12.06 2.51
CA LEU A 10 22.39 11.80 1.84
C LEU A 10 22.34 10.36 1.34
N LEU A 11 21.24 9.67 1.65
CA LEU A 11 20.91 8.39 1.03
C LEU A 11 20.21 8.67 -0.31
N LEU A 12 20.84 8.23 -1.41
CA LEU A 12 20.29 8.33 -2.75
C LEU A 12 19.59 7.02 -3.12
N PHE A 13 18.29 7.08 -3.34
CA PHE A 13 17.56 5.96 -3.92
C PHE A 13 17.64 6.02 -5.47
N PRO A 14 17.93 4.89 -6.16
CA PRO A 14 17.86 4.84 -7.62
C PRO A 14 16.43 5.08 -8.13
N THR A 15 16.31 5.46 -9.40
CA THR A 15 15.09 5.94 -10.06
C THR A 15 13.87 5.03 -9.86
N VAL A 16 12.72 5.64 -9.52
CA VAL A 16 11.38 5.05 -9.31
C VAL A 16 11.37 3.84 -8.37
N VAL A 17 11.21 4.11 -7.07
CA VAL A 17 11.08 3.07 -6.04
C VAL A 17 9.62 2.67 -5.83
N SER A 18 9.36 1.37 -5.70
CA SER A 18 8.06 0.84 -5.26
C SER A 18 8.21 -0.34 -4.30
N ALA A 19 7.28 -0.42 -3.35
CA ALA A 19 7.10 -1.57 -2.47
C ALA A 19 5.68 -2.11 -2.64
N VAL A 20 5.55 -3.44 -2.70
CA VAL A 20 4.28 -4.13 -2.94
C VAL A 20 4.13 -5.24 -1.90
N VAL A 21 3.05 -5.19 -1.13
CA VAL A 21 2.59 -6.33 -0.31
C VAL A 21 1.29 -6.82 -0.94
N ALA A 22 1.29 -8.06 -1.38
CA ALA A 22 0.19 -8.63 -2.15
C ALA A 22 -0.17 -10.04 -1.69
N GLN A 23 -1.45 -10.37 -1.81
CA GLN A 23 -1.97 -11.70 -1.52
C GLN A 23 -2.87 -12.16 -2.67
N GLN A 24 -2.63 -13.37 -3.17
CA GLN A 24 -3.52 -14.03 -4.12
C GLN A 24 -4.81 -14.47 -3.40
N ILE A 25 -5.95 -14.26 -4.07
CA ILE A 25 -7.25 -14.84 -3.69
C ILE A 25 -7.34 -16.24 -4.31
N ARG A 26 -7.52 -17.28 -3.48
CA ARG A 26 -7.41 -18.69 -3.92
C ARG A 26 -8.62 -19.19 -4.70
N ASP A 27 -9.82 -18.75 -4.35
CA ASP A 27 -11.07 -19.13 -5.01
C ASP A 27 -11.88 -17.88 -5.40
N PRO A 28 -11.48 -17.17 -6.47
CA PRO A 28 -12.18 -15.98 -6.89
C PRO A 28 -13.49 -16.34 -7.59
N GLN A 29 -14.60 -15.81 -7.05
CA GLN A 29 -15.94 -16.00 -7.58
C GLN A 29 -16.49 -14.71 -8.18
N ALA A 30 -17.52 -14.81 -9.02
CA ALA A 30 -18.24 -13.64 -9.52
C ALA A 30 -19.07 -13.01 -8.38
N GLY A 31 -18.92 -11.71 -8.14
CA GLY A 31 -19.60 -11.03 -7.05
C GLY A 31 -18.89 -9.78 -6.56
N ARG A 32 -19.34 -9.28 -5.40
CA ARG A 32 -18.77 -8.09 -4.75
C ARG A 32 -17.68 -8.50 -3.78
N PHE A 33 -16.50 -7.91 -3.93
CA PHE A 33 -15.39 -8.04 -2.99
C PHE A 33 -15.20 -6.73 -2.24
N THR A 34 -14.95 -6.82 -0.94
CA THR A 34 -14.58 -5.69 -0.09
C THR A 34 -13.28 -6.01 0.63
N ALA A 35 -12.25 -5.18 0.43
CA ALA A 35 -10.97 -5.27 1.09
C ALA A 35 -10.90 -4.15 2.11
N LYS A 36 -10.68 -4.49 3.38
CA LYS A 36 -10.49 -3.54 4.47
C LYS A 36 -9.07 -3.67 5.01
N ALA A 37 -8.28 -2.62 4.86
CA ALA A 37 -6.91 -2.58 5.37
C ALA A 37 -6.84 -1.70 6.62
N LEU A 38 -6.20 -2.22 7.68
CA LEU A 38 -5.84 -1.44 8.86
C LEU A 38 -4.39 -0.99 8.72
N ILE A 39 -4.19 0.33 8.56
CA ILE A 39 -2.91 0.92 8.17
C ILE A 39 -2.59 2.12 9.06
N SER A 40 -1.33 2.30 9.40
CA SER A 40 -0.83 3.48 10.10
C SER A 40 0.47 3.99 9.49
N GLY A 41 0.71 5.29 9.61
CA GLY A 41 2.00 5.92 9.39
C GLY A 41 2.78 6.04 10.69
N GLY A 42 4.11 5.96 10.62
CA GLY A 42 4.98 6.13 11.76
C GLY A 42 6.37 6.60 11.36
N GLY A 43 7.21 6.92 12.34
CA GLY A 43 8.53 7.48 12.11
C GLY A 43 9.11 8.12 13.36
N SER A 44 10.14 8.94 13.17
CA SER A 44 10.80 9.66 14.26
C SER A 44 9.96 10.82 14.81
N SER A 45 9.17 11.48 13.97
CA SER A 45 8.14 12.45 14.35
C SER A 45 7.05 12.55 13.28
N ARG A 46 5.97 13.28 13.57
CA ARG A 46 4.91 13.59 12.59
C ARG A 46 5.46 14.38 11.42
N GLU A 47 6.28 15.39 11.69
CA GLU A 47 6.90 16.26 10.69
C GLU A 47 7.85 15.46 9.79
N ASP A 48 8.61 14.53 10.37
CA ASP A 48 9.46 13.62 9.62
C ASP A 48 8.64 12.68 8.74
N PHE A 49 7.54 12.13 9.24
CA PHE A 49 6.65 11.29 8.45
C PHE A 49 6.03 12.07 7.27
N GLU A 50 5.55 13.29 7.50
CA GLU A 50 4.98 14.12 6.45
C GLU A 50 6.02 14.46 5.37
N ARG A 51 7.20 14.93 5.79
CA ARG A 51 8.27 15.37 4.91
C ARG A 51 8.91 14.22 4.13
N LEU A 52 9.25 13.13 4.81
CA LEU A 52 10.03 12.01 4.26
C LEU A 52 9.14 10.97 3.57
N PHE A 53 7.87 10.81 4.01
CA PHE A 53 6.97 9.82 3.44
C PHE A 53 5.82 10.44 2.64
N VAL A 54 4.92 11.20 3.29
CA VAL A 54 3.67 11.68 2.66
C VAL A 54 3.94 12.53 1.41
N ASN A 55 4.97 13.37 1.45
CA ASN A 55 5.34 14.21 0.30
C ASN A 55 6.00 13.43 -0.84
N GLN A 56 6.60 12.28 -0.55
CA GLN A 56 7.46 11.55 -1.49
C GLN A 56 6.76 10.33 -2.10
N PHE A 57 5.81 9.73 -1.40
CA PHE A 57 5.18 8.47 -1.79
C PHE A 57 3.65 8.58 -1.85
N ARG A 58 3.06 7.86 -2.81
CA ARG A 58 1.62 7.59 -2.88
C ARG A 58 1.34 6.17 -2.42
N CYS A 59 0.24 5.98 -1.70
CA CYS A 59 -0.20 4.66 -1.25
C CYS A 59 -1.51 4.27 -1.92
N ARG A 60 -1.61 3.02 -2.38
CA ARG A 60 -2.82 2.52 -3.03
C ARG A 60 -3.19 1.15 -2.49
N LEU A 61 -4.48 0.95 -2.23
CA LEU A 61 -5.09 -0.37 -2.06
C LEU A 61 -5.71 -0.74 -3.40
N ILE A 62 -5.38 -1.93 -3.92
CA ILE A 62 -5.85 -2.35 -5.24
C ILE A 62 -6.38 -3.78 -5.23
N TYR A 63 -7.32 -4.04 -6.14
CA TYR A 63 -7.57 -5.36 -6.69
C TYR A 63 -6.88 -5.47 -8.05
N PHE A 64 -6.32 -6.63 -8.34
CA PHE A 64 -5.60 -6.85 -9.59
C PHE A 64 -5.74 -8.28 -10.10
N ARG A 65 -5.43 -8.47 -11.39
CA ARG A 65 -5.20 -9.76 -12.02
C ARG A 65 -3.72 -9.93 -12.33
N PHE A 66 -3.18 -11.13 -12.14
CA PHE A 66 -1.82 -11.43 -12.58
C PHE A 66 -1.71 -11.34 -14.10
N ALA A 67 -0.74 -10.58 -14.61
CA ALA A 67 -0.54 -10.42 -16.05
C ALA A 67 0.32 -11.54 -16.65
N GLN A 68 1.13 -12.22 -15.83
CA GLN A 68 2.08 -13.23 -16.28
C GLN A 68 2.01 -14.53 -15.45
N PRO A 69 2.39 -15.69 -16.02
CA PRO A 69 2.36 -16.99 -15.33
C PRO A 69 3.22 -17.08 -14.08
N THR A 70 4.24 -16.22 -13.97
CA THR A 70 5.08 -16.07 -12.77
C THR A 70 4.28 -15.58 -11.55
N LYS A 71 3.06 -15.06 -11.76
CA LYS A 71 2.18 -14.49 -10.74
C LYS A 71 2.88 -13.43 -9.88
N SER A 72 3.71 -12.62 -10.53
CA SER A 72 4.30 -11.43 -9.94
C SER A 72 3.21 -10.37 -9.71
N ALA A 73 3.09 -9.85 -8.49
CA ALA A 73 2.21 -8.72 -8.19
C ALA A 73 2.74 -7.38 -8.74
N ARG A 74 3.99 -7.35 -9.22
CA ARG A 74 4.54 -6.21 -9.96
C ARG A 74 4.00 -6.17 -11.39
N ASP A 75 3.85 -7.34 -12.00
CA ASP A 75 3.35 -7.52 -13.37
C ASP A 75 1.85 -7.83 -13.32
N ARG A 76 1.05 -6.77 -13.21
CA ARG A 76 -0.39 -6.87 -12.91
C ARG A 76 -1.24 -6.02 -13.85
N THR A 77 -2.50 -6.42 -13.99
CA THR A 77 -3.58 -5.57 -14.53
C THR A 77 -4.45 -5.12 -13.37
N GLU A 78 -4.55 -3.82 -13.12
CA GLU A 78 -5.38 -3.27 -12.05
C GLU A 78 -6.88 -3.40 -12.41
N LEU A 79 -7.68 -3.90 -11.47
CA LEU A 79 -9.12 -4.10 -11.62
C LEU A 79 -9.91 -3.01 -10.89
N ALA A 80 -9.41 -2.59 -9.73
CA ALA A 80 -9.91 -1.46 -8.95
C ALA A 80 -8.78 -0.91 -8.09
N SER A 81 -8.81 0.38 -7.81
CA SER A 81 -7.77 1.06 -7.03
C SER A 81 -8.39 2.17 -6.18
N MET A 82 -7.89 2.32 -4.97
CA MET A 82 -8.15 3.46 -4.09
C MET A 82 -6.81 4.00 -3.59
N GLU A 83 -6.56 5.28 -3.84
CA GLU A 83 -5.44 6.00 -3.22
C GLU A 83 -5.80 6.41 -1.80
N PHE A 84 -4.83 6.37 -0.89
CA PHE A 84 -4.98 6.85 0.48
C PHE A 84 -3.68 7.48 0.99
N VAL A 85 -3.80 8.31 2.02
CA VAL A 85 -2.66 8.86 2.77
C VAL A 85 -2.71 8.24 4.17
N PRO A 86 -1.69 7.46 4.58
CA PRO A 86 -1.65 6.88 5.92
C PRO A 86 -1.61 7.98 6.98
N THR A 87 -2.43 7.85 8.01
CA THR A 87 -2.41 8.79 9.15
C THR A 87 -1.27 8.46 10.10
N PHE A 88 -0.47 9.47 10.49
CA PHE A 88 0.56 9.31 11.50
C PHE A 88 -0.08 8.97 12.86
N SER A 89 0.27 7.81 13.41
CA SER A 89 -0.11 7.40 14.76
C SER A 89 1.09 7.56 15.69
N ASP A 90 0.94 8.38 16.72
CA ASP A 90 1.94 8.53 17.80
C ASP A 90 2.13 7.19 18.51
N GLY A 91 3.16 6.47 18.08
CA GLY A 91 3.57 5.22 18.68
C GLY A 91 5.06 5.27 18.92
N GLU A 92 5.48 5.94 20.01
CA GLU A 92 6.79 5.68 20.61
C GLU A 92 7.01 4.17 20.59
N GLY A 93 8.02 3.71 19.84
CA GLY A 93 8.47 2.33 19.78
C GLY A 93 7.36 1.30 20.00
N SER A 94 6.49 1.12 19.01
CA SER A 94 5.48 0.06 19.05
C SER A 94 6.19 -1.31 19.11
N THR A 95 6.49 -1.73 20.33
CA THR A 95 6.65 -3.12 20.69
C THR A 95 5.32 -3.81 20.35
N ALA A 96 5.39 -5.07 19.95
CA ALA A 96 4.31 -5.85 19.32
C ALA A 96 3.03 -6.05 20.18
N ALA A 97 2.92 -5.40 21.34
CA ALA A 97 1.92 -5.67 22.36
C ALA A 97 0.79 -4.64 22.51
N ARG A 98 0.82 -3.51 21.78
CA ARG A 98 -0.23 -2.48 21.88
C ARG A 98 -1.07 -2.44 20.59
N PRO A 99 -2.42 -2.50 20.67
CA PRO A 99 -3.27 -2.27 19.51
C PRO A 99 -3.03 -0.84 19.03
N ILE A 100 -2.65 -0.72 17.77
CA ILE A 100 -2.31 0.54 17.15
C ILE A 100 -3.62 1.24 16.75
N SER A 101 -3.71 2.55 16.94
CA SER A 101 -4.81 3.35 16.40
C SER A 101 -4.60 3.55 14.89
N GLY A 102 -4.79 2.49 14.11
CA GLY A 102 -4.68 2.52 12.65
C GLY A 102 -5.92 3.12 11.97
N GLN A 103 -5.73 3.71 10.80
CA GLN A 103 -6.80 4.11 9.89
C GLN A 103 -7.33 2.88 9.14
N SER A 104 -8.65 2.76 9.03
CA SER A 104 -9.29 1.74 8.20
C SER A 104 -9.55 2.29 6.80
N ILE A 105 -8.99 1.64 5.76
CA ILE A 105 -9.23 1.94 4.34
C ILE A 105 -10.04 0.80 3.74
N SER A 106 -11.07 1.09 2.95
CA SER A 106 -11.94 0.08 2.33
C SER A 106 -12.02 0.26 0.83
N LEU A 107 -11.73 -0.79 0.07
CA LEU A 107 -11.93 -0.84 -1.38
C LEU A 107 -12.99 -1.89 -1.71
N GLU A 108 -14.03 -1.46 -2.43
CA GLU A 108 -15.06 -2.34 -2.97
C GLU A 108 -14.90 -2.48 -4.49
N ALA A 109 -15.07 -3.70 -4.99
CA ALA A 109 -15.05 -3.98 -6.42
C ALA A 109 -16.06 -5.08 -6.77
N GLN A 110 -16.87 -4.81 -7.80
CA GLN A 110 -17.69 -5.84 -8.43
C GLN A 110 -16.84 -6.56 -9.49
N LEU A 111 -16.50 -7.82 -9.23
CA LEU A 111 -15.79 -8.66 -10.19
C LEU A 111 -16.80 -9.51 -10.96
N ALA A 112 -16.56 -9.68 -12.27
CA ALA A 112 -17.50 -10.26 -13.21
C ALA A 112 -18.89 -9.58 -13.19
N PRO A 113 -18.99 -8.25 -13.44
CA PRO A 113 -20.18 -7.43 -13.14
C PRO A 113 -21.43 -7.72 -13.98
N THR A 114 -21.36 -8.65 -14.93
CA THR A 114 -22.50 -9.04 -15.77
C THR A 114 -22.90 -10.47 -15.44
N PRO A 115 -24.10 -10.71 -14.88
CA PRO A 115 -24.63 -12.05 -14.69
C PRO A 115 -24.63 -12.83 -16.01
N GLY A 116 -24.08 -14.04 -16.02
CA GLY A 116 -23.97 -14.85 -17.23
C GLY A 116 -23.01 -14.33 -18.31
N GLY A 117 -22.30 -13.22 -18.04
CA GLY A 117 -21.25 -12.70 -18.92
C GLY A 117 -19.96 -13.51 -18.81
N ASN A 118 -19.20 -13.58 -19.90
CA ASN A 118 -17.88 -14.19 -19.91
C ASN A 118 -16.88 -13.30 -19.17
N PHE A 119 -16.62 -13.60 -17.90
CA PHE A 119 -15.52 -12.98 -17.15
C PHE A 119 -14.43 -14.02 -16.87
N THR A 120 -13.20 -13.69 -17.22
CA THR A 120 -12.05 -14.55 -16.92
C THR A 120 -11.18 -13.95 -15.83
N PHE A 121 -11.02 -14.72 -14.75
CA PHE A 121 -10.02 -14.44 -13.72
C PHE A 121 -8.58 -14.68 -14.22
N GLY A 122 -8.42 -15.21 -15.45
CA GLY A 122 -7.12 -15.44 -16.08
C GLY A 122 -6.20 -16.29 -15.20
N LEU A 123 -5.05 -15.73 -14.85
CA LEU A 123 -4.03 -16.37 -14.02
C LEU A 123 -4.31 -16.25 -12.50
N GLY A 124 -5.47 -15.73 -12.14
CA GLY A 124 -5.89 -15.44 -10.78
C GLY A 124 -5.89 -13.94 -10.47
N ILE A 125 -6.55 -13.60 -9.37
CA ILE A 125 -6.65 -12.23 -8.86
C ILE A 125 -6.00 -12.11 -7.48
N GLY A 126 -5.70 -10.89 -7.09
CA GLY A 126 -5.14 -10.58 -5.77
C GLY A 126 -5.58 -9.22 -5.27
N VAL A 127 -5.28 -8.99 -4.00
CA VAL A 127 -5.33 -7.67 -3.34
C VAL A 127 -3.91 -7.24 -3.03
N ALA A 128 -3.61 -5.95 -3.15
CA ALA A 128 -2.31 -5.41 -2.77
C ALA A 128 -2.39 -4.03 -2.14
N VAL A 129 -1.48 -3.78 -1.20
CA VAL A 129 -1.10 -2.42 -0.80
C VAL A 129 0.21 -2.09 -1.47
N ILE A 130 0.24 -0.93 -2.11
CA ILE A 130 1.37 -0.47 -2.91
C ILE A 130 1.80 0.88 -2.40
N VAL A 131 3.10 1.06 -2.23
CA VAL A 131 3.76 2.34 -1.98
C VAL A 131 4.64 2.63 -3.18
N GLU A 132 4.43 3.77 -3.82
CA GLU A 132 5.19 4.18 -5.01
C GLU A 132 5.70 5.60 -4.82
N GLN A 133 6.94 5.84 -5.24
CA GLN A 133 7.45 7.20 -5.29
C GLN A 133 6.60 8.06 -6.25
N LYS A 134 6.24 9.28 -5.83
CA LYS A 134 5.45 10.22 -6.63
C LYS A 134 6.22 10.77 -7.82
N THR A 135 7.52 10.97 -7.65
CA THR A 135 8.41 11.56 -8.66
C THR A 135 9.33 10.50 -9.27
N THR A 136 9.84 10.80 -10.46
CA THR A 136 10.86 10.02 -11.15
C THR A 136 12.28 10.49 -10.84
N THR A 137 12.42 11.54 -10.02
CA THR A 137 13.72 12.07 -9.60
C THR A 137 14.32 11.21 -8.49
N PRO A 138 15.64 11.01 -8.44
CA PRO A 138 16.29 10.35 -7.30
C PRO A 138 15.88 11.03 -5.99
N LEU A 139 15.40 10.24 -5.03
CA LEU A 139 15.04 10.73 -3.72
C LEU A 139 16.31 10.82 -2.87
N ALA A 140 16.65 12.03 -2.43
CA ALA A 140 17.72 12.27 -1.47
C ALA A 140 17.10 12.38 -0.08
N LEU A 141 17.27 11.36 0.76
CA LEU A 141 16.86 11.41 2.17
C LEU A 141 18.07 11.73 3.04
N PRO A 142 17.92 12.54 4.10
CA PRO A 142 19.00 12.76 5.05
C PRO A 142 19.40 11.42 5.68
N ALA A 143 20.69 11.10 5.73
CA ALA A 143 21.24 9.90 6.35
C ALA A 143 21.29 9.99 7.89
N ASN A 144 20.52 10.92 8.48
CA ASN A 144 20.39 11.01 9.92
C ASN A 144 19.51 9.86 10.44
N ASN A 145 19.44 9.68 11.77
CA ASN A 145 18.59 8.67 12.40
C ASN A 145 17.08 8.98 12.30
N GLN A 146 16.65 9.81 11.34
CA GLN A 146 15.24 10.07 11.08
C GLN A 146 14.65 8.93 10.25
N SER A 147 13.44 8.52 10.58
CA SER A 147 12.75 7.42 9.93
C SER A 147 11.31 7.80 9.63
N ALA A 148 10.77 7.24 8.56
CA ALA A 148 9.36 7.29 8.23
C ALA A 148 8.97 5.97 7.57
N PHE A 149 7.83 5.40 7.96
CA PHE A 149 7.36 4.12 7.47
C PHE A 149 5.83 4.07 7.44
N VAL A 150 5.32 3.12 6.67
CA VAL A 150 3.93 2.68 6.71
C VAL A 150 3.87 1.28 7.29
N ARG A 151 2.91 1.07 8.18
CA ARG A 151 2.60 -0.22 8.76
C ARG A 151 1.26 -0.70 8.25
N LEU A 152 1.26 -1.90 7.68
CA LEU A 152 0.07 -2.66 7.36
C LEU A 152 -0.11 -3.72 8.44
N GLU A 153 -1.17 -3.62 9.23
CA GLU A 153 -1.44 -4.59 10.30
C GLU A 153 -2.21 -5.81 9.80
N ARG A 154 -3.27 -5.56 9.03
CA ARG A 154 -4.07 -6.61 8.42
C ARG A 154 -4.81 -6.10 7.19
N ILE A 155 -5.17 -7.04 6.33
CA ILE A 155 -6.15 -6.86 5.27
C ILE A 155 -7.22 -7.93 5.47
N ASP A 156 -8.43 -7.50 5.75
CA ASP A 156 -9.61 -8.36 5.79
C ASP A 156 -10.28 -8.33 4.41
N LEU A 157 -10.60 -9.51 3.88
CA LEU A 157 -11.31 -9.68 2.62
C LEU A 157 -12.67 -10.30 2.89
N SER A 158 -13.73 -9.67 2.40
CA SER A 158 -15.08 -10.25 2.39
C SER A 158 -15.61 -10.37 0.97
N PHE A 159 -16.36 -11.43 0.72
CA PHE A 159 -17.01 -11.71 -0.55
C PHE A 159 -18.51 -11.83 -0.35
N GLU A 160 -19.26 -11.17 -1.22
CA GLU A 160 -20.71 -11.34 -1.36
C GLU A 160 -21.01 -11.81 -2.78
N GLY A 161 -21.58 -13.02 -2.89
CA GLY A 161 -22.05 -13.54 -4.16
C GLY A 161 -23.21 -12.73 -4.74
N TRP A 162 -23.60 -13.09 -5.96
CA TRP A 162 -24.76 -12.51 -6.61
C TRP A 162 -26.03 -12.69 -5.77
N ARG A 163 -26.68 -11.58 -5.43
CA ARG A 163 -28.06 -11.62 -4.93
C ARG A 163 -28.97 -11.85 -6.13
N ILE A 164 -29.49 -13.07 -6.25
CA ILE A 164 -30.62 -13.37 -7.13
C ILE A 164 -31.85 -12.83 -6.41
N GLY A 165 -32.42 -11.75 -6.95
CA GLY A 165 -33.71 -11.21 -6.51
C GLY A 165 -34.87 -12.02 -7.04
#